data_AF-A0A958K5K1-F1
#
_entry.id   AF-A0A958K5K1-F1
#
_cell.length_a   1.000
_cell.length_b   1.000
_cell.length_c   1.000
_cell.angle_alpha   90.00
_cell.angle_beta   90.00
_cell.angle_gamma   90.00
#
_symmetry.space_group_name_H-M   'P 1'
#
loop_
_entity.id
_entity.type
_entity.pdbx_description
1 polymer ?
#
loop_
_entity_poly.entity_id
_entity_poly.type
_entity_poly.pdbx_seq_one_letter_code
_entity_poly.pdbx_strand_id
1 'polypeptide(L)' 'MLTELQIRNFALIDEQTIEFGPGLNVLSGETGAGKSIVLQAL' A
#
# COMPACT_ATOMS: atom_id res chain seq x y z
N MET A 1 11.04 5.73 10.51
CA MET A 1 10.85 4.53 9.67
C MET A 1 9.36 4.35 9.51
N LEU A 2 8.87 4.06 8.31
CA LEU A 2 7.44 3.86 8.07
C LEU A 2 7.00 2.55 8.76
N THR A 3 5.94 2.62 9.56
CA THR A 3 5.41 1.48 10.34
C THR A 3 4.02 1.06 9.88
N GLU A 4 3.24 1.99 9.36
CA GLU A 4 1.88 1.76 8.88
C GLU A 4 1.54 2.75 7.75
N LEU A 5 0.74 2.32 6.78
CA LEU A 5 0.06 3.15 5.80
C LEU A 5 -1.45 2.86 5.88
N GLN A 6 -2.23 3.90 6.18
CA GLN A 6 -3.69 3.84 6.11
C GLN A 6 -4.17 4.63 4.89
N ILE A 7 -4.92 3.95 4.02
CA ILE A 7 -5.51 4.52 2.82
C ILE A 7 -7.02 4.53 3.00
N ARG A 8 -7.66 5.69 2.79
CA ARG A 8 -9.11 5.87 2.85
C ARG A 8 -9.58 6.69 1.66
N ASN A 9 -10.58 6.21 0.93
CA ASN A 9 -11.21 6.89 -0.21
C ASN A 9 -10.18 7.44 -1.24
N PHE A 10 -9.21 6.62 -1.65
CA PHE A 10 -8.13 7.03 -2.56
C PHE A 10 -8.07 6.14 -3.79
N ALA A 11 -8.15 6.75 -4.98
CA ALA A 11 -8.27 6.05 -6.26
C ALA A 11 -9.39 4.99 -6.25
N LEU A 12 -9.03 3.70 -6.28
CA LEU A 12 -9.97 2.56 -6.22
C LEU A 12 -10.04 1.90 -4.83
N ILE A 13 -9.36 2.47 -3.83
CA ILE A 13 -9.27 1.92 -2.48
C ILE A 13 -10.24 2.67 -1.56
N ASP A 14 -11.25 1.95 -1.06
CA ASP A 14 -12.19 2.47 -0.06
C ASP A 14 -11.52 2.57 1.31
N GLU A 15 -11.00 1.45 1.84
CA GLU A 15 -10.22 1.41 3.08
C GLU A 15 -9.19 0.29 3.03
N GLN A 16 -7.93 0.60 3.33
CA GLN A 16 -6.84 -0.37 3.40
C GLN A 16 -5.82 0.06 4.44
N THR A 17 -5.40 -0.87 5.29
CA THR A 17 -4.27 -0.69 6.22
C THR A 17 -3.14 -1.65 5.84
N ILE A 18 -1.91 -1.13 5.81
CA ILE A 18 -0.70 -1.88 5.53
C ILE A 18 0.30 -1.62 6.66
N GLU A 19 0.69 -2.67 7.36
CA GLU A 19 1.76 -2.60 8.36
C GLU A 19 3.11 -2.92 7.71
N PHE A 20 4.14 -2.15 8.05
CA PHE A 20 5.50 -2.33 7.53
C PHE A 20 6.38 -2.99 8.59
N GLY A 21 7.07 -4.06 8.17
CA GLY A 21 8.06 -4.74 8.99
C GLY A 21 9.46 -4.11 8.87
N PRO A 22 10.40 -4.50 9.76
CA PRO A 22 11.80 -4.15 9.61
C PRO A 22 12.42 -4.77 8.35
N GLY A 23 13.41 -4.10 7.76
CA GLY A 23 14.12 -4.58 6.60
C GLY A 23 13.40 -4.32 5.27
N LEU A 24 13.39 -5.31 4.38
CA LEU A 24 12.82 -5.21 3.03
C LEU A 24 11.36 -5.64 3.03
N ASN A 25 10.47 -4.70 2.71
CA ASN A 25 9.06 -4.98 2.44
C ASN A 25 8.87 -5.09 0.92
N VAL A 26 8.30 -6.21 0.46
CA VAL A 26 8.07 -6.47 -0.98
C VAL A 26 6.58 -6.42 -1.27
N LEU A 27 6.17 -5.51 -2.15
CA LEU A 27 4.81 -5.42 -2.67
C LEU A 27 4.71 -6.16 -4.01
N SER A 28 3.96 -7.26 -4.06
CA SER A 28 3.80 -8.11 -5.25
C SER A 28 2.32 -8.22 -5.68
N GLY A 29 2.09 -8.83 -6.85
CA GLY A 29 0.75 -9.00 -7.42
C GLY A 29 0.75 -8.82 -8.95
N GLU A 30 -0.39 -9.06 -9.58
CA GLU A 30 -0.57 -8.94 -11.04
C GLU A 30 -0.74 -7.49 -11.51
N THR A 31 -0.74 -7.25 -12.82
CA THR A 31 -1.09 -5.94 -13.40
C THR A 31 -2.53 -5.58 -13.03
N GLY A 32 -2.75 -4.37 -12.53
CA GLY A 32 -4.07 -3.92 -12.08
C GLY A 32 -4.39 -4.24 -10.62
N ALA A 33 -3.55 -5.00 -9.90
CA ALA A 33 -3.77 -5.34 -8.49
C ALA A 33 -3.61 -4.15 -7.49
N GLY A 34 -3.54 -2.90 -7.97
CA GLY A 34 -3.48 -1.72 -7.11
C GLY A 34 -2.10 -1.36 -6.52
N LYS A 35 -1.02 -2.08 -6.89
CA LYS A 35 0.33 -1.79 -6.38
C LYS A 35 0.78 -0.34 -6.57
N SER A 36 0.53 0.23 -7.75
CA SER A 36 0.89 1.63 -8.04
C SER A 36 0.07 2.63 -7.21
N ILE A 37 -1.17 2.29 -6.87
CA ILE A 37 -2.02 3.13 -6.01
C ILE A 37 -1.44 3.17 -4.59
N VAL A 38 -1.01 2.02 -4.06
CA VAL A 38 -0.33 1.94 -2.77
C VAL A 38 0.96 2.77 -2.77
N LEU A 39 1.77 2.68 -3.84
CA LEU A 39 3.00 3.48 -3.98
C LEU A 39 2.73 4.99 -4.13
N GLN A 40 1.60 5.39 -4.71
CA GLN A 40 1.19 6.80 -4.83
C GLN A 40 0.66 7.38 -3.51
N ALA A 41 0.22 6.53 -2.59
CA ALA A 41 -0.26 6.93 -1.28
C ALA A 41 0.88 7.11 -0.25
N LEU A 42 2.11 6.70 -0.59
CA LEU A 42 3.34 6.93 0.17
C LEU A 42 3.96 8.29 -0.17
#